data_AF-A0AAV5WKA5-F1
#
_entry.id   AF-A0AAV5WKA5-F1
#
_cell.length_a   1.000
_cell.length_b   1.000
_cell.length_c   1.000
_cell.angle_alpha   90.00
_cell.angle_beta   90.00
_cell.angle_gamma   90.00
#
_symmetry.space_group_name_H-M   'P 1'
#
loop_
_entity.id
_entity.type
_entity.pdbx_description
1 polymer ?
#
loop_
_entity_poly.entity_id
_entity_poly.type
_entity_poly.pdbx_seq_one_letter_code
_entity_poly.pdbx_strand_id
1 'polypeptide(L)'
;MRDRIFFRDKRKELKGPFTEREVQEWYRKGWFDHAIPFYFVGDGESPAQSTSEFKLDELLIVNGIGCPFKWFDRSIIEEERKRE
;
A
#
# COMPACT_ATOMS: atom_id res chain seq x y z
N MET A 1 -6.88 -9.62 -11.10
CA MET A 1 -7.67 -8.50 -10.54
C MET A 1 -6.71 -7.35 -10.33
N ARG A 2 -7.11 -6.09 -10.54
CA ARG A 2 -6.26 -4.93 -10.24
C ARG A 2 -6.58 -4.49 -8.82
N ASP A 3 -5.63 -4.62 -7.91
CA ASP A 3 -5.77 -4.12 -6.55
C ASP A 3 -5.98 -2.59 -6.55
N ARG A 4 -6.91 -2.14 -5.72
CA ARG A 4 -7.14 -0.72 -5.47
C ARG A 4 -6.34 -0.30 -4.25
N ILE A 5 -5.58 0.77 -4.40
CA ILE A 5 -4.72 1.29 -3.32
C ILE A 5 -5.46 2.39 -2.58
N PHE A 6 -5.45 2.29 -1.26
CA PHE A 6 -5.90 3.34 -0.36
C PHE A 6 -4.75 3.71 0.58
N PHE A 7 -4.78 4.92 1.12
CA PHE A 7 -3.86 5.32 2.20
C PHE A 7 -4.56 6.24 3.18
N ARG A 8 -4.06 6.32 4.41
CA ARG A 8 -4.50 7.37 5.35
C ARG A 8 -3.50 8.51 5.37
N ASP A 9 -3.99 9.70 5.08
CA ASP A 9 -3.19 10.92 5.19
C ASP A 9 -2.91 11.27 6.66
N LYS A 10 -2.07 12.27 6.92
CA LYS A 10 -1.74 12.80 8.26
C LYS A 10 -2.98 13.15 9.09
N ARG A 11 -4.11 13.48 8.44
CA ARG A 11 -5.41 13.76 9.09
C ARG A 11 -6.21 12.50 9.46
N LYS A 12 -5.64 11.30 9.26
CA LYS A 12 -6.29 9.98 9.40
C LYS A 12 -7.50 9.79 8.48
N GLU A 13 -7.62 10.61 7.45
CA GLU A 13 -8.65 10.47 6.42
C GLU A 13 -8.24 9.39 5.42
N LEU A 14 -9.12 8.43 5.17
CA LEU A 14 -8.91 7.42 4.13
C LEU A 14 -9.06 8.06 2.75
N LYS A 15 -8.04 7.93 1.91
CA LYS A 15 -8.03 8.40 0.52
C LYS A 15 -7.93 7.19 -0.42
N GLY A 16 -8.73 7.20 -1.48
CA GLY A 16 -8.78 6.16 -2.50
C GLY A 16 -10.22 5.88 -2.96
N PRO A 17 -10.42 4.90 -3.84
CA PRO A 17 -9.41 4.01 -4.42
C PRO A 17 -8.52 4.71 -5.47
N PHE A 18 -7.24 4.39 -5.48
CA PHE A 18 -6.28 4.82 -6.50
C PHE A 18 -5.64 3.64 -7.21
N THR A 19 -5.15 3.89 -8.42
CA THR A 19 -4.33 2.94 -9.16
C THR A 19 -2.87 2.99 -8.71
N GLU A 20 -2.14 1.89 -8.93
CA GLU A 20 -0.67 1.83 -8.75
C GLU A 20 0.03 3.03 -9.38
N ARG A 21 -0.36 3.39 -10.61
CA ARG A 21 0.27 4.48 -11.35
C ARG A 21 0.12 5.82 -10.65
N GLU A 22 -1.09 6.15 -10.18
CA GLU A 22 -1.37 7.42 -9.49
C GLU A 22 -0.54 7.55 -8.21
N VAL A 23 -0.53 6.50 -7.39
CA VAL A 23 0.21 6.49 -6.12
C VAL A 23 1.71 6.52 -6.39
N GLN A 24 2.20 5.79 -7.39
CA GLN A 24 3.60 5.82 -7.80
C GLN A 24 4.04 7.22 -8.27
N GLU A 25 3.17 7.95 -8.98
CA GLU A 25 3.45 9.33 -9.39
C GLU A 25 3.54 10.27 -8.18
N TRP A 26 2.70 10.12 -7.17
CA TRP A 26 2.78 10.91 -5.93
C TRP A 26 4.00 10.59 -5.08
N TYR A 27 4.38 9.31 -5.01
CA TYR A 27 5.61 8.88 -4.37
C TYR A 27 6.84 9.52 -5.01
N ARG A 28 6.93 9.50 -6.34
CA ARG A 28 8.02 10.16 -7.08
C ARG A 28 8.08 11.67 -6.86
N LYS A 29 6.93 12.28 -6.52
CA LYS A 29 6.81 13.70 -6.18
C LYS A 29 7.07 13.99 -4.69
N GLY A 30 7.39 12.98 -3.87
CA GLY A 30 7.69 13.15 -2.45
C GLY A 30 6.48 13.46 -1.57
N TRP A 31 5.27 13.06 -1.97
CA TRP A 31 4.05 13.33 -1.18
C TRP A 31 3.91 12.45 0.05
N PHE A 32 4.60 11.31 0.08
CA PHE A 32 4.42 10.31 1.14
C PHE A 32 5.56 10.31 2.13
N ASP A 33 5.18 10.17 3.40
CA ASP A 33 6.09 9.90 4.50
C ASP A 33 6.29 8.38 4.65
N HIS A 34 7.45 7.96 5.18
CA HIS A 34 7.79 6.55 5.41
C HIS A 34 6.77 5.84 6.32
N ALA A 35 6.13 6.60 7.22
CA ALA A 35 5.14 6.06 8.14
C ALA A 35 3.70 6.00 7.58
N ILE A 36 3.47 6.41 6.33
CA ILE A 36 2.11 6.40 5.77
C ILE A 36 1.62 4.95 5.60
N PRO A 37 0.44 4.63 6.14
CA PRO A 37 -0.18 3.33 5.96
C PRO A 37 -0.95 3.26 4.63
N PHE A 38 -0.63 2.23 3.86
CA PHE A 38 -1.28 1.84 2.61
C PHE A 38 -2.10 0.57 2.81
N TYR A 39 -3.20 0.48 2.07
CA TYR A 39 -4.10 -0.67 2.06
C TYR A 39 -4.32 -1.06 0.61
N PHE A 40 -4.06 -2.32 0.31
CA PHE A 40 -4.35 -2.92 -0.99
C PHE A 40 -5.62 -3.73 -0.82
N VAL A 41 -6.61 -3.45 -1.67
CA VAL A 41 -7.96 -4.02 -1.53
C VAL A 41 -8.38 -4.62 -2.86
N GLY A 42 -8.89 -5.86 -2.81
CA GLY A 42 -9.39 -6.56 -3.99
C GLY A 42 -10.70 -5.95 -4.47
N ASP A 43 -11.11 -6.27 -5.70
CA ASP A 43 -12.39 -5.77 -6.20
C ASP A 43 -13.55 -6.36 -5.36
N GLY A 44 -14.33 -5.49 -4.71
CA GLY A 44 -15.44 -5.86 -3.83
C GLY A 44 -15.12 -5.91 -2.33
N GLU A 45 -13.86 -5.73 -1.93
CA GLU A 45 -13.48 -5.62 -0.52
C GLU A 45 -13.54 -4.16 -0.01
N SER A 46 -13.78 -3.97 1.28
CA SER A 46 -13.75 -2.64 1.91
C SER A 46 -12.43 -2.40 2.64
N PRO A 47 -11.74 -1.26 2.41
CA PRO A 47 -10.53 -0.89 3.16
C PRO A 47 -10.76 -0.73 4.66
N ALA A 48 -12.00 -0.53 5.11
CA ALA A 48 -12.36 -0.51 6.52
C ALA A 48 -12.34 -1.91 7.17
N GLN A 49 -12.38 -2.97 6.37
CA GLN A 49 -12.36 -4.37 6.80
C GLN A 49 -11.03 -5.07 6.47
N SER A 50 -10.27 -4.56 5.49
CA SER A 50 -8.93 -5.05 5.20
C SER A 50 -8.00 -4.79 6.38
N THR A 51 -7.55 -5.87 7.00
CA THR A 51 -6.67 -5.86 8.18
C THR A 51 -5.19 -5.69 7.82
N SER A 52 -4.86 -5.75 6.53
CA SER A 52 -3.48 -5.69 6.03
C SER A 52 -3.09 -4.24 5.71
N GLU A 53 -2.59 -3.55 6.73
CA GLU A 53 -1.90 -2.27 6.60
C GLU A 53 -0.42 -2.48 6.27
N PHE A 54 0.06 -1.79 5.24
CA PHE A 54 1.45 -1.80 4.79
C PHE A 54 2.04 -0.40 4.85
N LYS A 55 3.18 -0.23 5.52
CA LYS A 55 3.89 1.04 5.52
C LYS A 55 4.70 1.20 4.25
N LEU A 56 4.98 2.45 3.89
CA LEU A 56 5.87 2.74 2.76
C LEU A 56 7.23 2.02 2.92
N ASP A 57 7.78 1.98 4.12
CA ASP A 57 9.06 1.31 4.38
C ASP A 57 9.02 -0.20 4.08
N GLU A 58 7.96 -0.90 4.51
CA GLU A 58 7.75 -2.33 4.19
C GLU A 58 7.64 -2.55 2.67
N LEU A 59 6.91 -1.65 1.98
CA LEU A 59 6.78 -1.69 0.53
C LEU A 59 8.13 -1.46 -0.18
N LEU A 60 8.96 -0.54 0.34
CA LEU A 60 10.29 -0.28 -0.19
C LEU A 60 11.24 -1.46 0.02
N ILE A 61 11.13 -2.16 1.16
CA ILE A 61 11.93 -3.35 1.45
C ILE A 61 11.59 -4.46 0.45
N VAL A 62 10.30 -4.71 0.21
CA VAL A 62 9.89 -5.85 -0.62
C VAL A 62 9.96 -5.56 -2.12
N ASN A 63 9.49 -4.39 -2.56
CA ASN A 63 9.42 -4.05 -3.99
C ASN A 63 10.58 -3.17 -4.49
N GLY A 64 11.35 -2.56 -3.57
CA GLY A 64 12.42 -1.64 -3.90
C GLY A 64 11.95 -0.20 -4.12
N ILE A 65 12.93 0.72 -4.08
CA ILE A 65 12.73 2.18 -4.16
C ILE A 65 12.16 2.63 -5.51
N GLY A 66 12.38 1.86 -6.58
CA GLY A 66 11.92 2.23 -7.92
C GLY A 66 10.41 2.16 -8.11
N CYS A 67 9.76 1.15 -7.53
CA CYS A 67 8.35 0.82 -7.73
C CYS A 67 7.69 0.21 -6.47
N PRO A 68 7.64 0.92 -5.32
CA PRO A 68 7.13 0.37 -4.06
C PRO A 68 5.70 -0.15 -4.12
N PHE A 69 4.85 0.39 -5.01
CA PHE A 69 3.44 0.01 -5.12
C PHE A 69 3.17 -1.08 -6.17
N LYS A 70 4.22 -1.61 -6.81
CA LYS A 70 4.08 -2.63 -7.85
C LYS A 70 3.23 -3.79 -7.34
N TRP A 71 2.31 -4.26 -8.19
CA TRP A 71 1.35 -5.35 -7.89
C TRP A 71 1.93 -6.36 -6.92
N PHE A 72 1.50 -6.18 -5.68
CA PHE A 72 2.04 -6.85 -4.51
C PHE A 72 1.27 -8.14 -4.33
N ASP A 73 1.94 -9.29 -4.40
CA ASP A 73 1.29 -10.54 -4.00
C ASP A 73 1.24 -10.58 -2.47
N ARG A 74 0.04 -10.36 -1.91
CA ARG A 74 -0.17 -10.26 -0.44
C ARG A 74 0.35 -11.49 0.31
N SER A 75 0.44 -12.64 -0.36
CA SER A 75 0.91 -13.90 0.22
C SER A 75 2.34 -13.79 0.75
N ILE A 76 3.19 -12.96 0.12
CA ILE A 76 4.62 -12.86 0.48
C ILE A 76 4.84 -12.22 1.85
N ILE A 77 4.11 -11.14 2.19
CA ILE A 77 4.24 -10.49 3.51
C ILE A 77 3.52 -11.27 4.60
N GLU A 78 2.36 -11.89 4.31
CA GLU A 78 1.68 -12.72 5.30
C GLU A 78 2.52 -13.93 5.70
N GLU A 79 3.32 -14.49 4.78
CA GLU A 79 4.31 -15.52 5.12
C GLU A 79 5.49 -14.97 5.95
N GLU A 80 6.03 -13.79 5.63
CA GLU A 80 7.11 -13.16 6.41
C GLU A 80 6.63 -12.82 7.84
N ARG A 81 5.45 -12.22 8.00
CA ARG A 81 4.86 -11.90 9.32
C ARG A 81 4.51 -13.13 10.16
N LYS A 82 4.36 -14.31 9.54
CA LYS A 82 4.16 -15.58 10.26
C LYS A 82 5.47 -16.22 10.74
N ARG A 83 6.62 -15.76 10.23
CA ARG A 83 7.94 -16.29 10.57
C ARG A 83 8.67 -15.52 11.68
N GLU A 84 8.19 -14.33 12.05
CA GLU A 84 8.62 -13.57 13.24
C GLU A 84 7.76 -13.89 14.47
#